data_AF-A0A1I3W8C6-F1
#
_entry.id   AF-A0A1I3W8C6-F1
#
_cell.length_a   1.000
_cell.length_b   1.000
_cell.length_c   1.000
_cell.angle_alpha   90.00
_cell.angle_beta   90.00
_cell.angle_gamma   90.00
#
_symmetry.space_group_name_H-M   'P 1'
#
loop_
_entity.id
_entity.type
_entity.pdbx_description
1 polymer ?
#
loop_
_entity_poly.entity_id
_entity_poly.type
_entity_poly.pdbx_seq_one_letter_code
_entity_poly.pdbx_strand_id
1 'polypeptide(L)' 'MNRLAGILYSLISTTLAGSFVVVALTIGQDTLKPILIAAAIGFVVALPVTWFIAKKITEEFS' A
#
# COMPACT_ATOMS: atom_id res chain seq x y z
N MET A 1 -11.77 -10.63 -11.24
CA MET A 1 -10.67 -10.37 -10.27
C MET A 1 -9.81 -9.15 -10.63
N ASN A 2 -9.28 -9.01 -11.86
CA ASN A 2 -8.35 -7.92 -12.21
C ASN A 2 -8.90 -6.50 -12.03
N ARG A 3 -10.18 -6.25 -12.35
CA ARG A 3 -10.81 -4.92 -12.16
C ARG A 3 -10.92 -4.54 -10.68
N LEU A 4 -11.37 -5.47 -9.85
CA LEU A 4 -11.49 -5.27 -8.40
C LEU A 4 -10.12 -5.08 -7.75
N ALA A 5 -9.16 -5.96 -8.07
CA ALA A 5 -7.80 -5.87 -7.56
C ALA A 5 -7.13 -4.54 -7.96
N GLY A 6 -7.35 -4.04 -9.18
CA GLY A 6 -6.82 -2.73 -9.60
C GLY A 6 -7.37 -1.56 -8.80
N ILE A 7 -8.68 -1.55 -8.53
CA ILE A 7 -9.31 -0.51 -7.70
C ILE A 7 -8.79 -0.57 -6.25
N LEU A 8 -8.74 -1.78 -5.68
CA LEU A 8 -8.20 -2.00 -4.34
C LEU A 8 -6.73 -1.59 -4.24
N TYR A 9 -5.91 -1.93 -5.25
CA TYR A 9 -4.51 -1.57 -5.28
C TYR A 9 -4.31 -0.06 -5.22
N SER A 10 -5.04 0.72 -6.02
CA SER A 10 -4.95 2.18 -6.04
C SER A 10 -5.19 2.81 -4.67
N LEU A 11 -6.19 2.32 -3.94
CA LEU A 11 -6.52 2.81 -2.60
C LEU A 11 -5.52 2.32 -1.55
N ILE A 12 -5.16 1.04 -1.57
CA ILE A 12 -4.26 0.43 -0.59
C ILE A 12 -2.84 0.99 -0.75
N SER A 13 -2.36 1.17 -1.97
CA SER A 13 -1.01 1.67 -2.24
C SER A 13 -0.82 3.09 -1.77
N THR A 14 -1.79 3.97 -2.02
CA THR A 14 -1.74 5.38 -1.57
C THR A 14 -1.83 5.47 -0.05
N THR A 15 -2.70 4.68 0.56
CA THR A 15 -2.86 4.63 2.03
C THR A 15 -1.59 4.14 2.70
N LEU A 16 -1.05 2.98 2.28
CA LEU A 16 0.17 2.43 2.86
C LEU A 16 1.38 3.33 2.63
N ALA A 17 1.57 3.86 1.42
CA ALA A 17 2.65 4.80 1.15
C ALA A 17 2.56 6.02 2.07
N GLY A 18 1.36 6.60 2.24
CA GLY A 18 1.13 7.70 3.17
C GLY A 18 1.47 7.33 4.62
N SER A 19 1.02 6.17 5.10
CA SER A 19 1.34 5.69 6.46
C SER A 19 2.85 5.53 6.69
N PHE A 20 3.58 4.95 5.72
CA PHE A 20 5.04 4.81 5.84
C PHE A 20 5.76 6.16 5.78
N VAL A 21 5.26 7.12 4.98
CA VAL A 21 5.79 8.49 4.99
C VAL A 21 5.56 9.15 6.35
N VAL A 22 4.38 8.99 6.96
CA VAL A 22 4.12 9.47 8.33
C VAL A 22 5.13 8.85 9.30
N VAL A 23 5.35 7.53 9.24
CA VAL A 23 6.35 6.85 10.08
C VAL A 23 7.75 7.42 9.87
N ALA A 24 8.17 7.68 8.63
CA ALA A 24 9.47 8.27 8.34
C ALA A 24 9.63 9.66 8.98
N LEU A 25 8.60 10.50 8.87
CA LEU A 25 8.61 11.84 9.46
C LEU A 25 8.57 11.80 10.99
N THR A 26 7.85 10.84 11.61
CA THR A 26 7.81 10.75 13.08
C THR A 26 9.13 10.29 13.70
N ILE A 27 9.98 9.56 12.96
CA ILE A 27 11.32 9.19 13.39
C ILE A 27 12.40 10.21 12.99
N GLY A 28 12.00 11.41 12.52
CA GLY A 28 12.90 12.51 12.15
C GLY A 28 13.63 12.33 10.82
N GLN A 29 13.12 11.47 9.93
CA GLN A 29 13.68 11.26 8.59
C GLN A 29 13.02 12.20 7.57
N ASP A 30 13.38 13.47 7.66
CA ASP A 30 12.70 14.56 6.93
C ASP A 30 13.29 14.82 5.53
N THR A 31 14.30 14.06 5.14
CA THR A 31 14.98 14.24 3.84
C THR A 31 14.26 13.49 2.72
N LEU A 32 14.42 13.95 1.48
CA LEU A 32 13.73 13.41 0.31
C LEU A 32 13.97 11.90 0.11
N LYS A 33 15.21 11.43 0.33
CA LYS A 33 15.59 10.02 0.11
C LYS A 33 14.80 9.06 1.01
N PRO A 34 14.81 9.19 2.35
CA PRO A 34 14.04 8.30 3.22
C PRO A 34 12.53 8.39 3.00
N ILE A 35 11.99 9.58 2.70
CA ILE A 35 10.56 9.72 2.35
C ILE A 35 10.21 8.90 1.11
N LEU A 36 11.02 8.99 0.04
CA LEU A 36 10.82 8.20 -1.17
C LEU A 36 10.95 6.70 -0.93
N ILE A 37 11.93 6.29 -0.12
CA ILE A 37 12.11 4.87 0.24
C ILE A 37 10.90 4.36 1.01
N ALA A 38 10.40 5.13 1.99
CA ALA A 38 9.22 4.78 2.77
C ALA A 38 7.97 4.64 1.89
N ALA A 39 7.75 5.60 0.98
CA ALA A 39 6.66 5.53 0.00
C ALA A 39 6.79 4.32 -0.94
N ALA A 40 8.00 4.03 -1.43
CA ALA A 40 8.27 2.89 -2.29
C ALA A 40 8.03 1.56 -1.57
N ILE A 41 8.43 1.44 -0.30
CA ILE A 41 8.13 0.28 0.54
C ILE A 41 6.61 0.11 0.66
N GLY A 42 5.86 1.18 0.95
CA GLY A 42 4.40 1.13 1.02
C GLY A 42 3.74 0.67 -0.29
N PHE A 43 4.25 1.14 -1.42
CA PHE A 43 3.79 0.71 -2.74
C PHE A 43 4.06 -0.78 -3.00
N VAL A 44 5.26 -1.27 -2.68
CA VAL A 44 5.62 -2.69 -2.87
C VAL A 44 4.81 -3.59 -1.94
N VAL A 45 4.63 -3.20 -0.67
CA VAL A 45 3.81 -3.95 0.30
C VAL A 45 2.33 -3.97 -0.09
N ALA A 46 1.83 -2.96 -0.81
CA ALA A 46 0.45 -2.94 -1.29
C ALA A 46 0.13 -4.07 -2.28
N LEU A 47 1.12 -4.60 -3.01
CA LEU A 47 0.92 -5.70 -3.96
C LEU A 47 0.42 -6.98 -3.27
N PRO A 48 1.14 -7.58 -2.30
CA PRO A 48 0.65 -8.76 -1.60
C PRO A 48 -0.64 -8.47 -0.82
N VAL A 49 -0.74 -7.31 -0.15
CA VAL A 49 -1.93 -6.94 0.64
C VAL A 49 -3.18 -6.91 -0.24
N THR A 50 -3.09 -6.29 -1.42
CA THR A 50 -4.21 -6.24 -2.36
C THR A 50 -4.62 -7.62 -2.83
N TRP A 51 -3.65 -8.50 -3.13
CA TRP A 51 -3.94 -9.86 -3.56
C TRP A 51 -4.66 -10.67 -2.46
N PHE A 52 -4.21 -10.57 -1.21
CA PHE A 52 -4.87 -11.23 -0.07
C PHE A 52 -6.31 -10.74 0.11
N ILE A 53 -6.53 -9.42 0.10
CA ILE A 53 -7.87 -8.84 0.30
C ILE A 53 -8.78 -9.18 -0.88
N ALA A 54 -8.31 -9.03 -2.12
CA ALA A 54 -9.09 -9.34 -3.31
C ALA A 54 -9.47 -10.83 -3.38
N LYS A 55 -8.57 -11.73 -2.95
CA LYS A 55 -8.85 -13.16 -2.85
C LYS A 55 -9.95 -13.42 -1.82
N LYS A 56 -9.86 -12.86 -0.61
CA LYS A 56 -10.88 -13.01 0.43
C LYS A 56 -12.25 -12.52 0.00
N ILE A 57 -12.32 -11.34 -0.62
CA ILE A 57 -13.59 -10.82 -1.16
C ILE A 57 -14.14 -11.75 -2.23
N THR A 58 -13.31 -12.25 -3.15
CA THR A 58 -13.79 -13.15 -4.21
C THR A 58 -14.29 -14.49 -3.66
N GLU A 59 -13.63 -15.04 -2.64
CA GLU A 59 -14.04 -16.29 -1.99
C GLU A 59 -15.35 -16.15 -1.21
N GLU A 60 -15.57 -15.00 -0.55
CA GLU A 60 -16.76 -14.81 0.30
C GLU A 60 -18.05 -14.56 -0.49
N PHE A 61 -17.93 -14.06 -1.72
CA PHE A 61 -19.07 -13.81 -2.61
C PHE A 61 -19.22 -14.85 -3.74
N SER A 62 -18.52 -15.99 -3.66
CA SER A 62 -18.64 -17.12 -4.61
C SER A 62 -19.41 -18.29 -4.00
#